data_AF-D8MBN4-F1
#
_entry.id   AF-D8MBN4-F1
#
_cell.length_a   1.000
_cell.length_b   1.000
_cell.length_c   1.000
_cell.angle_alpha   90.00
_cell.angle_beta   90.00
_cell.angle_gamma   90.00
#
_symmetry.space_group_name_H-M   'P 1'
#
loop_
_entity.id
_entity.type
_entity.pdbx_description
1 polymer ?
#
loop_
_entity_poly.entity_id
_entity_poly.type
_entity_poly.pdbx_seq_one_letter_code
_entity_poly.pdbx_strand_id
1 'polypeptide(L)'
;MSFLDNVWSVAKNKAEIAGKVIADQLLERGTNRALSLVGTSVGCQVILSILDNLPEDCSIIQDVVLLGCPFASNSPKWGEWRQKVCNRFVVVHSENDGMLAYVNRIESGIVSVSGLTGVETEGIENYDASDKIQSHFQYMQQIRQILLDLHFNSDLPEL
;
A
#
# COMPACT_ATOMS: atom_id res chain seq x y z
N MET A 1 22.15 15.92 -1.13
CA MET A 1 21.34 14.70 -1.01
C MET A 1 21.84 13.92 0.19
N SER A 2 20.97 13.70 1.17
CA SER A 2 21.29 12.96 2.39
C SER A 2 21.48 11.47 2.06
N PHE A 3 22.20 10.72 2.91
CA PHE A 3 22.33 9.26 2.78
C PHE A 3 20.97 8.55 2.68
N LEU A 4 19.96 9.07 3.40
CA LEU A 4 18.61 8.54 3.41
C LEU A 4 17.88 8.74 2.07
N ASP A 5 18.14 9.85 1.35
CA ASP A 5 17.57 10.09 0.01
C ASP A 5 17.99 8.97 -0.96
N ASN A 6 19.25 8.56 -0.90
CA ASN A 6 19.79 7.49 -1.73
C ASN A 6 19.23 6.12 -1.33
N VAL A 7 19.12 5.83 -0.03
CA VAL A 7 18.55 4.56 0.46
C VAL A 7 17.08 4.43 0.08
N TRP A 8 16.29 5.50 0.24
CA TRP A 8 14.88 5.53 -0.14
C TRP A 8 14.70 5.29 -1.65
N SER A 9 15.45 6.03 -2.48
CA SER A 9 15.39 5.89 -3.94
C SER A 9 15.77 4.47 -4.39
N VAL A 10 16.82 3.88 -3.81
CA VAL A 10 17.20 2.49 -4.10
C VAL A 10 16.12 1.51 -3.66
N ALA A 11 15.51 1.69 -2.48
CA ALA A 11 14.44 0.83 -2.00
C ALA A 11 13.21 0.89 -2.92
N LYS A 12 12.81 2.09 -3.35
CA LYS A 12 11.70 2.32 -4.28
C LYS A 12 11.96 1.66 -5.64
N ASN A 13 13.13 1.87 -6.23
CA ASN A 13 13.52 1.20 -7.49
C ASN A 13 13.47 -0.33 -7.39
N LYS A 14 13.94 -0.89 -6.26
CA LYS A 14 13.86 -2.33 -6.04
C LYS A 14 12.43 -2.83 -5.85
N ALA A 15 11.58 -2.05 -5.18
CA ALA A 15 10.17 -2.37 -5.01
C ALA A 15 9.43 -2.40 -6.35
N GLU A 16 9.73 -1.46 -7.25
CA GLU A 16 9.18 -1.41 -8.62
C GLU A 16 9.60 -2.64 -9.44
N ILE A 17 10.89 -3.03 -9.38
CA ILE A 17 11.36 -4.24 -10.07
C ILE A 17 10.67 -5.48 -9.50
N ALA A 18 10.58 -5.60 -8.17
CA ALA A 18 9.95 -6.75 -7.53
C ALA A 18 8.46 -6.86 -7.88
N GLY A 19 7.73 -5.74 -7.85
CA GLY A 19 6.31 -5.72 -8.19
C GLY A 19 6.05 -6.15 -9.62
N LYS A 20 6.85 -5.66 -10.57
CA LYS A 20 6.80 -6.11 -11.97
C LYS A 20 7.04 -7.61 -12.11
N VAL A 21 8.11 -8.13 -11.50
CA VAL A 21 8.43 -9.58 -11.58
C VAL A 21 7.31 -10.43 -10.99
N ILE A 22 6.69 -9.99 -9.88
CA ILE A 22 5.55 -10.69 -9.29
C ILE A 22 4.34 -10.64 -10.25
N ALA A 23 4.01 -9.48 -10.83
CA ALA A 23 2.92 -9.36 -11.80
C ALA A 23 3.13 -10.26 -13.02
N ASP A 24 4.32 -10.27 -13.60
CA ASP A 24 4.67 -11.14 -14.73
C ASP A 24 4.43 -12.62 -14.38
N GLN A 25 4.87 -13.06 -13.18
CA GLN A 25 4.65 -14.43 -12.72
C GLN A 25 3.17 -14.77 -12.46
N LEU A 26 2.37 -13.81 -12.00
CA LEU A 26 0.94 -14.00 -11.80
C LEU A 26 0.20 -14.19 -13.13
N LEU A 27 0.60 -13.45 -14.17
CA LEU A 27 0.04 -13.53 -15.51
C LEU A 27 0.48 -14.81 -16.25
N GLU A 28 1.75 -15.19 -16.13
CA GLU A 28 2.30 -16.38 -16.80
C GLU A 28 1.73 -17.69 -16.23
N ARG A 29 1.64 -17.81 -14.91
CA ARG A 29 1.32 -19.09 -14.26
C ARG A 29 -0.18 -19.38 -14.20
N GLY A 30 -1.02 -18.35 -14.30
CA GLY A 30 -2.47 -18.45 -14.12
C GLY A 30 -2.83 -19.01 -12.74
N THR A 31 -3.19 -18.15 -11.79
CA THR A 31 -3.74 -18.60 -10.51
C THR A 31 -5.26 -18.63 -10.56
N ASN A 32 -5.88 -19.75 -10.18
CA ASN A 32 -7.32 -19.82 -9.91
C ASN A 32 -7.69 -19.32 -8.51
N ARG A 33 -6.70 -18.89 -7.72
CA ARG A 33 -6.90 -18.40 -6.36
C ARG A 33 -6.76 -16.88 -6.33
N ALA A 34 -7.79 -16.22 -5.83
CA ALA A 34 -7.78 -14.79 -5.57
C ALA A 34 -6.77 -14.46 -4.46
N LEU A 35 -6.05 -13.35 -4.61
CA LEU A 35 -4.95 -12.93 -3.74
C LEU A 35 -5.35 -11.70 -2.93
N SER A 36 -5.10 -11.74 -1.63
CA SER A 36 -5.18 -10.57 -0.76
C SER A 36 -3.76 -10.08 -0.47
N LEU A 37 -3.49 -8.80 -0.72
CA LEU A 37 -2.16 -8.18 -0.58
C LEU A 37 -2.15 -7.23 0.63
N VAL A 38 -1.15 -7.36 1.50
CA VAL A 38 -0.93 -6.45 2.63
C VAL A 38 0.50 -5.95 2.60
N GLY A 39 0.68 -4.63 2.62
CA GLY A 39 1.99 -4.00 2.55
C GLY A 39 2.12 -2.85 3.52
N THR A 40 3.32 -2.66 4.07
CA THR A 40 3.67 -1.50 4.88
C THR A 40 4.82 -0.75 4.22
N SER A 41 4.83 0.59 4.29
CA SER A 41 5.98 1.40 3.84
C SER A 41 6.42 1.07 2.39
N VAL A 42 7.68 0.67 2.18
CA VAL A 42 8.23 0.19 0.89
C VAL A 42 7.44 -1.01 0.34
N GLY A 43 6.87 -1.86 1.19
CA GLY A 43 5.99 -2.96 0.77
C GLY A 43 4.74 -2.45 0.03
N CYS A 44 4.26 -1.25 0.35
CA CYS A 44 3.20 -0.62 -0.43
C CYS A 44 3.66 -0.33 -1.85
N GLN A 45 4.90 0.14 -2.06
CA GLN A 45 5.45 0.39 -3.40
C GLN A 45 5.53 -0.90 -4.23
N VAL A 46 5.82 -2.04 -3.59
CA VAL A 46 5.77 -3.35 -4.28
C VAL A 46 4.36 -3.64 -4.76
N ILE A 47 3.35 -3.51 -3.88
CA ILE A 47 1.95 -3.79 -4.23
C ILE A 47 1.45 -2.85 -5.32
N LEU A 48 1.70 -1.55 -5.19
CA LEU A 48 1.32 -0.56 -6.20
C LEU A 48 1.98 -0.87 -7.55
N SER A 49 3.24 -1.30 -7.54
CA SER A 49 3.93 -1.76 -8.74
C SER A 49 3.33 -3.05 -9.32
N ILE A 50 2.88 -4.00 -8.49
CA ILE A 50 2.12 -5.16 -8.98
C ILE A 50 0.88 -4.68 -9.73
N LEU A 51 0.07 -3.81 -9.11
CA LEU A 51 -1.17 -3.30 -9.70
C LEU A 51 -0.92 -2.49 -10.99
N ASP A 52 0.16 -1.72 -11.05
CA ASP A 52 0.58 -1.00 -12.26
C ASP A 52 0.87 -1.94 -13.45
N ASN A 53 1.40 -3.14 -13.18
CA ASN A 53 1.81 -4.10 -14.22
C ASN A 53 0.75 -5.19 -14.50
N LEU A 54 -0.37 -5.19 -13.78
CA LEU A 54 -1.52 -6.04 -14.11
C LEU A 54 -2.42 -5.35 -15.15
N PRO A 55 -3.02 -6.11 -16.08
CA PRO A 55 -3.98 -5.58 -17.04
C PRO A 55 -5.26 -5.12 -16.32
N GLU A 56 -6.02 -4.21 -16.95
CA GLU A 56 -7.21 -3.60 -16.35
C GLU A 56 -8.32 -4.62 -16.02
N ASP A 57 -8.43 -5.70 -16.80
CA ASP A 57 -9.40 -6.77 -16.65
C ASP A 57 -8.93 -7.90 -15.70
N CYS A 58 -7.80 -7.71 -15.02
CA CYS A 58 -7.27 -8.70 -14.09
C CYS A 58 -8.12 -8.76 -12.80
N SER A 59 -8.78 -9.90 -12.58
CA SER A 59 -9.63 -10.15 -11.41
C SER A 59 -8.98 -11.05 -10.35
N ILE A 60 -7.64 -11.15 -10.37
CA ILE A 60 -6.92 -12.03 -9.43
C ILE A 60 -6.71 -11.40 -8.05
N ILE A 61 -6.80 -10.07 -7.93
CA ILE A 61 -6.58 -9.38 -6.66
C ILE A 61 -7.92 -9.18 -5.95
N GLN A 62 -8.10 -9.89 -4.85
CA GLN A 62 -9.31 -9.83 -4.03
C GLN A 62 -9.31 -8.55 -3.18
N ASP A 63 -8.30 -8.40 -2.31
CA ASP A 63 -8.21 -7.31 -1.35
C ASP A 63 -6.81 -6.72 -1.30
N VAL A 64 -6.73 -5.44 -0.97
CA VAL A 64 -5.47 -4.71 -0.76
C VAL A 64 -5.55 -3.91 0.54
N VAL A 65 -4.53 -4.02 1.38
CA VAL A 65 -4.34 -3.19 2.56
C VAL A 65 -2.96 -2.55 2.53
N LEU A 66 -2.92 -1.22 2.48
CA LEU A 66 -1.67 -0.46 2.49
C LEU A 66 -1.53 0.29 3.81
N LEU A 67 -0.47 0.02 4.56
CA LEU A 67 -0.19 0.66 5.84
C LEU A 67 0.94 1.68 5.71
N GLY A 68 0.67 2.94 6.08
CA GLY A 68 1.69 3.99 6.04
C GLY A 68 2.32 4.13 4.65
N CYS A 69 1.48 4.16 3.60
CA CYS A 69 1.94 4.16 2.22
C CYS A 69 2.60 5.50 1.84
N PRO A 70 3.85 5.52 1.36
CA PRO A 70 4.53 6.72 0.90
C PRO A 70 4.22 7.01 -0.57
N PHE A 71 2.96 7.31 -0.91
CA PHE A 71 2.55 7.67 -2.27
C PHE A 71 1.64 8.91 -2.25
N ALA A 72 1.60 9.66 -3.36
CA ALA A 72 0.81 10.88 -3.43
C ALA A 72 -0.70 10.59 -3.30
N SER A 73 -1.36 11.20 -2.31
CA SER A 73 -2.79 10.97 -2.01
C SER A 73 -3.73 11.38 -3.16
N ASN A 74 -3.35 12.39 -3.93
CA ASN A 74 -4.19 12.99 -4.98
C ASN A 74 -3.91 12.43 -6.39
N SER A 75 -3.15 11.33 -6.49
CA SER A 75 -2.81 10.74 -7.78
C SER A 75 -4.04 10.09 -8.43
N PRO A 76 -4.28 10.28 -9.74
CA PRO A 76 -5.36 9.60 -10.44
C PRO A 76 -5.16 8.07 -10.49
N LYS A 77 -3.93 7.59 -10.27
CA LYS A 77 -3.60 6.15 -10.24
C LYS A 77 -4.39 5.36 -9.21
N TRP A 78 -4.84 5.99 -8.13
CA TRP A 78 -5.70 5.33 -7.14
C TRP A 78 -6.97 4.75 -7.77
N GLY A 79 -7.56 5.45 -8.74
CA GLY A 79 -8.72 4.94 -9.49
C GLY A 79 -8.36 3.75 -10.37
N GLU A 80 -7.24 3.81 -11.09
CA GLU A 80 -6.74 2.73 -11.94
C GLU A 80 -6.45 1.46 -11.12
N TRP A 81 -5.82 1.62 -9.96
CA TRP A 81 -5.55 0.51 -9.05
C TRP A 81 -6.82 -0.03 -8.40
N ARG A 82 -7.77 0.84 -8.03
CA ARG A 82 -9.03 0.41 -7.45
C ARG A 82 -9.82 -0.49 -8.40
N GLN A 83 -9.83 -0.21 -9.69
CA GLN A 83 -10.52 -1.03 -10.70
C GLN A 83 -9.98 -2.46 -10.79
N LYS A 84 -8.70 -2.66 -10.45
CA LYS A 84 -8.02 -3.97 -10.46
C LYS A 84 -8.22 -4.80 -9.19
N VAL A 85 -8.89 -4.24 -8.17
CA VAL A 85 -9.18 -4.91 -6.90
C VAL A 85 -10.66 -5.30 -6.84
N CYS A 86 -10.96 -6.58 -6.69
CA CYS A 86 -12.34 -7.06 -6.77
C CYS A 86 -13.19 -6.66 -5.56
N ASN A 87 -12.60 -6.58 -4.38
CA ASN A 87 -13.29 -6.33 -3.13
C ASN A 87 -12.74 -5.10 -2.42
N ARG A 88 -12.02 -5.27 -1.30
CA ARG A 88 -11.66 -4.14 -0.43
C ARG A 88 -10.29 -3.58 -0.79
N PHE A 89 -10.22 -2.27 -0.97
CA PHE A 89 -8.96 -1.53 -1.03
C PHE A 89 -8.92 -0.59 0.18
N VAL A 90 -8.08 -0.92 1.16
CA VAL A 90 -7.94 -0.15 2.39
C VAL A 90 -6.59 0.56 2.43
N VAL A 91 -6.62 1.86 2.71
CA VAL A 91 -5.45 2.67 3.03
C VAL A 91 -5.49 3.01 4.52
N VAL A 92 -4.51 2.50 5.25
CA VAL A 92 -4.30 2.82 6.67
C VAL A 92 -3.32 3.97 6.78
N HIS A 93 -3.75 5.04 7.42
CA HIS A 93 -2.97 6.27 7.59
C HIS A 93 -2.84 6.66 9.06
N SER A 94 -1.84 7.49 9.36
CA SER A 94 -1.65 8.12 10.67
C SER A 94 -1.01 9.48 10.48
N GLU A 95 -1.63 10.51 11.03
CA GLU A 95 -1.10 11.88 11.01
C GLU A 95 0.18 12.02 11.84
N ASN A 96 0.42 11.08 12.76
CA ASN A 96 1.56 11.07 13.67
C ASN A 96 2.81 10.40 13.07
N ASP A 97 2.78 9.98 11.79
CA ASP A 97 3.92 9.35 11.14
C ASP A 97 5.01 10.36 10.71
N GLY A 98 5.90 10.66 11.66
CA GLY A 98 7.04 11.55 11.43
C GLY A 98 8.03 11.09 10.34
N MET A 99 8.10 9.78 10.02
CA MET A 99 8.99 9.28 8.96
C MET A 99 8.40 9.57 7.59
N LEU A 100 7.10 9.36 7.40
CA LEU A 100 6.43 9.71 6.15
C LEU A 100 6.43 11.22 5.92
N ALA A 101 6.28 12.02 6.97
CA ALA A 101 6.44 13.47 6.87
C ALA A 101 7.84 13.88 6.40
N TYR A 102 8.88 13.14 6.79
CA TYR A 102 10.25 13.36 6.32
C TYR A 102 10.44 12.95 4.85
N VAL A 103 9.96 11.76 4.45
CA VAL A 103 10.01 11.29 3.06
C VAL A 103 9.23 12.22 2.13
N ASN A 104 8.06 12.70 2.56
CA ASN A 104 7.25 13.69 1.82
C ASN A 104 8.04 14.97 1.50
N ARG A 105 8.85 15.44 2.46
CA ARG A 105 9.67 16.66 2.26
C ARG A 105 10.81 16.45 1.27
N ILE A 106 11.29 15.22 1.11
CA ILE A 106 12.37 14.89 0.17
C ILE A 106 11.83 14.76 -1.26
N GLU A 107 10.66 14.13 -1.44
CA GLU A 107 9.99 14.05 -2.74
C GLU A 107 9.29 15.38 -3.08
N SER A 108 10.09 16.35 -3.55
CA SER A 108 9.64 17.68 -3.97
C SER A 108 8.43 17.57 -4.93
N GLY A 109 7.24 17.95 -4.47
CA GLY A 109 6.02 17.97 -5.28
C GLY A 109 4.85 17.14 -4.73
N ILE A 110 5.08 16.29 -3.72
CA ILE A 110 3.97 15.61 -3.03
C ILE A 110 3.40 16.55 -1.97
N VAL A 111 2.19 17.05 -2.23
CA VAL A 111 1.49 17.95 -1.29
C VAL A 111 0.96 17.15 -0.10
N SER A 112 0.51 15.91 -0.34
CA SER A 112 0.03 15.00 0.70
C SER A 112 0.34 13.54 0.38
N VAL A 113 0.70 12.78 1.43
CA VAL A 113 1.04 11.36 1.35
C VAL A 113 -0.12 10.52 1.88
N SER A 114 -0.42 9.42 1.19
CA SER A 114 -1.57 8.56 1.50
C SER A 114 -1.48 7.92 2.88
N GLY A 115 -0.28 7.58 3.34
CA GLY A 115 -0.05 7.09 4.70
C GLY A 115 -0.18 8.15 5.81
N LEU A 116 -0.31 9.44 5.49
CA LEU A 116 -0.57 10.51 6.46
C LEU A 116 -2.04 10.92 6.47
N THR A 117 -2.66 11.05 5.30
CA THR A 117 -3.97 11.71 5.16
C THR A 117 -5.04 10.83 4.52
N GLY A 118 -4.69 9.60 4.12
CA GLY A 118 -5.56 8.77 3.31
C GLY A 118 -5.63 9.23 1.84
N VAL A 119 -6.66 8.74 1.14
CA VAL A 119 -6.87 8.91 -0.30
C VAL A 119 -8.34 9.24 -0.56
N GLU A 120 -8.60 10.32 -1.30
CA GLU A 120 -9.95 10.70 -1.73
C GLU A 120 -10.27 10.07 -3.10
N THR A 121 -10.52 8.77 -3.12
CA THR A 121 -10.91 8.03 -4.35
C THR A 121 -12.06 7.09 -4.04
N GLU A 122 -13.08 7.11 -4.88
CA GLU A 122 -14.27 6.26 -4.72
C GLU A 122 -13.88 4.78 -4.68
N GLY A 123 -14.46 4.04 -3.73
CA GLY A 123 -14.19 2.62 -3.52
C GLY A 123 -12.91 2.33 -2.72
N ILE A 124 -12.10 3.32 -2.38
CA ILE A 124 -10.98 3.14 -1.43
C ILE A 124 -11.44 3.51 -0.03
N GLU A 125 -11.26 2.58 0.90
CA GLU A 125 -11.54 2.75 2.33
C GLU A 125 -10.32 3.39 3.02
N ASN A 126 -10.54 4.43 3.82
CA ASN A 126 -9.49 5.00 4.67
C ASN A 126 -9.71 4.57 6.11
N TYR A 127 -8.65 4.07 6.75
CA TYR A 127 -8.64 3.75 8.17
C TYR A 127 -7.61 4.61 8.89
N ASP A 128 -8.11 5.49 9.76
CA ASP A 128 -7.28 6.34 10.59
C ASP A 128 -6.78 5.54 11.81
N ALA A 129 -5.47 5.31 11.84
CA ALA A 129 -4.77 4.64 12.92
C ALA A 129 -3.98 5.62 13.80
N SER A 130 -4.23 6.93 13.73
CA SER A 130 -3.49 7.97 14.46
C SER A 130 -3.50 7.77 15.97
N ASP A 131 -4.58 7.24 16.54
CA ASP A 131 -4.67 6.91 17.97
C ASP A 131 -3.71 5.79 18.39
N LYS A 132 -3.41 4.87 17.47
CA LYS A 132 -2.60 3.67 17.71
C LYS A 132 -1.15 3.87 17.28
N ILE A 133 -0.95 4.56 16.17
CA ILE A 133 0.33 4.70 15.48
C ILE A 133 0.88 6.10 15.74
N GLN A 134 1.93 6.17 16.55
CA GLN A 134 2.67 7.38 16.89
C GLN A 134 4.01 7.48 16.15
N SER A 135 4.39 6.43 15.40
CA SER A 135 5.60 6.37 14.58
C SER A 135 5.51 5.28 13.52
N HIS A 136 6.20 5.46 12.39
CA HIS A 136 6.18 4.54 11.24
C HIS A 136 6.44 3.07 11.59
N PHE A 137 7.39 2.81 12.49
CA PHE A 137 7.77 1.43 12.85
C PHE A 137 6.67 0.68 13.61
N GLN A 138 5.72 1.40 14.21
CA GLN A 138 4.62 0.77 14.94
C GLN A 138 3.61 0.12 14.00
N TYR A 139 3.57 0.46 12.70
CA TYR A 139 2.75 -0.26 11.74
C TYR A 139 3.09 -1.76 11.75
N MET A 140 4.37 -2.12 11.75
CA MET A 140 4.80 -3.52 11.80
C MET A 140 4.44 -4.22 13.11
N GLN A 141 4.44 -3.49 14.22
CA GLN A 141 4.10 -4.05 15.54
C GLN A 141 2.58 -4.26 15.69
N GLN A 142 1.79 -3.38 15.07
CA GLN A 142 0.33 -3.35 15.22
C GLN A 142 -0.43 -3.88 14.01
N ILE A 143 0.27 -4.31 12.95
CA ILE A 143 -0.34 -4.83 11.72
C ILE A 143 -1.40 -5.89 12.02
N ARG A 144 -1.13 -6.81 12.95
CA ARG A 144 -2.12 -7.82 13.36
C ARG A 144 -3.38 -7.20 13.94
N GLN A 145 -3.23 -6.26 14.88
CA GLN A 145 -4.37 -5.61 15.51
C GLN A 145 -5.15 -4.78 14.49
N ILE A 146 -4.47 -4.05 13.62
CA ILE A 146 -5.08 -3.27 12.54
C ILE A 146 -5.90 -4.18 11.61
N LEU A 147 -5.33 -5.31 11.18
CA LEU A 147 -6.05 -6.26 10.33
C LEU A 147 -7.27 -6.88 11.02
N LEU A 148 -7.18 -7.15 12.34
CA LEU A 148 -8.31 -7.61 13.14
C LEU A 148 -9.40 -6.54 13.24
N ASP A 149 -9.03 -5.29 13.51
CA ASP A 149 -9.96 -4.15 13.58
C ASP A 149 -10.67 -3.94 12.23
N LEU A 150 -9.96 -4.18 11.12
CA LEU A 150 -10.51 -4.12 9.77
C LEU A 150 -11.38 -5.33 9.41
N HIS A 151 -11.47 -6.35 10.27
CA HIS A 151 -12.08 -7.65 9.94
C HIS A 151 -11.52 -8.22 8.63
N PHE A 152 -10.22 -8.04 8.41
CA PHE A 152 -9.57 -8.46 7.18
C PHE A 152 -9.39 -9.99 7.17
N ASN A 153 -9.96 -10.66 6.19
CA ASN A 153 -9.92 -12.12 6.06
C ASN A 153 -10.38 -12.87 7.33
N SER A 154 -11.32 -12.30 8.09
CA SER A 154 -11.86 -12.89 9.33
C SER A 154 -12.70 -14.16 9.11
N ASP A 155 -12.97 -14.53 7.86
CA ASP A 155 -13.60 -15.81 7.50
C ASP A 155 -12.59 -16.98 7.45
N LEU A 156 -11.29 -16.71 7.65
CA LEU A 156 -10.28 -17.75 7.75
C LEU A 156 -10.27 -18.33 9.18
N PRO A 157 -10.40 -19.66 9.36
CA PRO A 157 -10.29 -20.28 10.67
C PRO A 157 -8.92 -19.97 11.30
N GLU A 158 -8.91 -19.71 12.61
CA GLU A 158 -7.69 -19.44 13.39
C GLU A 158 -6.62 -20.52 13.10
N LEU A 159 -5.40 -20.08 12.74
CA LEU A 159 -4.22 -20.93 12.52
C LEU A 159 -3.62 -21.44 13.84
#